data_AF-A0A3A9T1H1-F1
#
_entry.id   AF-A0A3A9T1H1-F1
#
_cell.length_a   1.000
_cell.length_b   1.000
_cell.length_c   1.000
_cell.angle_alpha   90.00
_cell.angle_beta   90.00
_cell.angle_gamma   90.00
#
_symmetry.space_group_name_H-M   'P 1'
#
loop_
_entity.id
_entity.type
_entity.pdbx_description
1 polymer ?
#
loop_
_entity_poly.entity_id
_entity_poly.type
_entity_poly.pdbx_seq_one_letter_code
_entity_poly.pdbx_strand_id
1 'polypeptide(L)'
;MSLKDLFFGNDTENESEETILANEEVKNETANEALVTTDMIVGDLIVKHPLAAQFLMECGMGCIYCPASQMETLAEACAVHGIDSEEIVDALNDYLIEHNA
;
A
#
# COMPACT_ATOMS: atom_id res chain seq x y z
N MET A 1 38.13 28.81 35.17
CA MET A 1 37.13 28.60 34.10
C MET A 1 37.89 28.50 32.79
N SER A 2 37.66 27.44 32.01
CA SER A 2 38.41 27.15 30.78
C SER A 2 37.43 26.91 29.63
N LEU A 3 37.83 27.21 28.39
CA LEU A 3 36.98 27.13 27.19
C LEU A 3 36.79 25.68 26.67
N LYS A 4 36.90 24.67 27.53
CA LYS A 4 36.69 23.25 27.18
C LYS A 4 35.41 22.65 27.77
N ASP A 5 34.86 23.28 28.81
CA ASP A 5 33.76 22.73 29.62
C ASP A 5 32.37 23.10 29.06
N LEU A 6 32.28 23.48 27.77
CA LEU A 6 31.04 23.93 27.10
C LEU A 6 30.66 23.06 25.88
N PHE A 7 31.47 22.04 25.55
CA PHE A 7 31.28 21.19 24.36
C PHE A 7 31.69 19.71 24.55
N PHE A 8 31.96 19.26 25.79
CA PHE A 8 32.38 17.90 26.10
C PHE A 8 31.61 17.31 27.28
N GLY A 9 31.27 16.01 27.18
CA GLY A 9 30.48 15.25 28.16
C GLY A 9 29.19 14.71 27.51
N ASN A 10 28.99 13.39 27.37
CA ASN A 10 29.82 12.28 27.86
C ASN A 10 29.63 11.01 26.99
N ASP A 11 30.71 10.48 26.40
CA ASP A 11 30.70 9.19 25.72
C ASP A 11 30.80 8.04 26.73
N THR A 12 29.66 7.49 27.18
CA THR A 12 29.63 6.21 27.90
C THR A 12 28.41 5.36 27.53
N GLU A 13 28.70 4.29 26.80
CA GLU A 13 28.24 2.92 27.06
C GLU A 13 26.74 2.56 26.91
N ASN A 14 26.53 1.36 26.36
CA ASN A 14 25.24 0.75 26.05
C ASN A 14 24.81 -0.18 27.18
N GLU A 15 23.55 -0.08 27.61
CA GLU A 15 22.76 -1.21 28.15
C GLU A 15 21.24 -0.90 28.13
N SER A 16 20.43 -1.95 28.29
CA SER A 16 18.95 -1.99 28.38
C SER A 16 18.38 -1.29 29.63
N GLU A 17 17.06 -1.06 29.87
CA GLU A 17 15.73 -1.40 29.29
C GLU A 17 14.71 -0.31 29.77
N GLU A 18 13.42 -0.17 29.38
CA GLU A 18 12.49 -0.93 28.52
C GLU A 18 11.87 0.07 27.47
N THR A 19 10.58 0.27 27.12
CA THR A 19 9.25 -0.29 27.46
C THR A 19 8.40 -0.51 26.19
N ILE A 20 7.65 -1.63 26.18
CA ILE A 20 6.80 -2.13 25.07
C ILE A 20 5.53 -1.26 24.82
N LEU A 21 4.89 -1.44 23.64
CA LEU A 21 3.45 -1.31 23.33
C LEU A 21 3.03 -0.25 22.28
N ALA A 22 3.11 -0.65 21.00
CA ALA A 22 2.02 -0.45 20.02
C ALA A 22 2.13 -1.58 18.97
N ASN A 23 1.17 -2.50 18.95
CA ASN A 23 1.12 -3.61 17.99
C ASN A 23 0.00 -3.35 16.97
N GLU A 24 0.32 -2.70 15.87
CA GLU A 24 -0.53 -2.59 14.67
C GLU A 24 0.42 -2.25 13.50
N GLU A 25 0.47 -2.98 12.38
CA GLU A 25 -0.26 -4.20 12.01
C GLU A 25 0.65 -5.41 11.79
N VAL A 26 0.06 -6.61 11.96
CA VAL A 26 0.66 -7.84 11.44
C VAL A 26 0.62 -7.75 9.92
N LYS A 27 1.79 -7.68 9.27
CA LYS A 27 1.86 -7.86 7.81
C LYS A 27 1.41 -9.27 7.48
N ASN A 28 0.15 -9.38 7.06
CA ASN A 28 -0.53 -10.63 6.77
C ASN A 28 -0.01 -11.20 5.44
N GLU A 29 1.15 -11.85 5.46
CA GLU A 29 1.69 -12.59 4.31
C GLU A 29 0.91 -13.92 4.05
N THR A 30 -0.42 -13.85 4.11
CA THR A 30 -1.31 -14.85 3.52
C THR A 30 -1.29 -14.66 2.01
N ALA A 31 -0.35 -15.32 1.36
CA ALA A 31 -0.36 -15.52 -0.09
C ALA A 31 -1.53 -16.45 -0.51
N ASN A 32 -2.75 -15.92 -0.42
CA ASN A 32 -3.90 -16.41 -1.19
C ASN A 32 -3.59 -16.29 -2.69
N GLU A 33 -4.30 -17.07 -3.51
CA GLU A 33 -4.11 -17.08 -4.95
C GLU A 33 -4.76 -15.84 -5.60
N ALA A 34 -4.08 -14.70 -5.45
CA ALA A 34 -4.58 -13.38 -5.77
C ALA A 34 -4.98 -13.25 -7.26
N LEU A 35 -6.23 -12.86 -7.50
CA LEU A 35 -6.81 -12.67 -8.83
C LEU A 35 -6.28 -11.40 -9.51
N VAL A 36 -5.83 -10.44 -8.70
CA VAL A 36 -5.27 -9.12 -9.05
C VAL A 36 -4.07 -8.83 -8.15
N THR A 37 -3.08 -8.11 -8.66
CA THR A 37 -1.84 -7.71 -7.97
C THR A 37 -1.54 -6.22 -8.24
N THR A 38 -0.73 -5.60 -7.38
CA THR A 38 -0.39 -4.16 -7.45
C THR A 38 0.39 -3.77 -8.71
N ASP A 39 1.14 -4.70 -9.30
CA ASP A 39 1.89 -4.54 -10.55
C ASP A 39 1.06 -4.76 -11.83
N MET A 40 -0.21 -5.16 -11.70
CA MET A 40 -1.07 -5.42 -12.86
C MET A 40 -1.40 -4.11 -13.60
N ILE A 41 -1.26 -4.13 -14.94
CA ILE A 41 -1.66 -3.01 -15.80
C ILE A 41 -3.18 -2.85 -15.74
N VAL A 42 -3.64 -1.63 -15.49
CA VAL A 42 -5.07 -1.29 -15.32
C VAL A 42 -5.92 -1.68 -16.53
N GLY A 43 -5.42 -1.51 -17.75
CA GLY A 43 -6.12 -1.94 -18.96
C GLY A 43 -6.36 -3.45 -19.04
N ASP A 44 -5.35 -4.25 -18.71
CA ASP A 44 -5.46 -5.72 -18.68
C ASP A 44 -6.36 -6.18 -17.52
N LEU A 45 -6.27 -5.51 -16.37
CA LEU A 45 -7.16 -5.72 -15.21
C LEU A 45 -8.64 -5.51 -15.58
N ILE A 46 -9.00 -4.39 -16.22
CA ILE A 46 -10.40 -4.11 -16.60
C ILE A 46 -10.90 -5.09 -17.66
N VAL A 47 -10.05 -5.51 -18.60
CA VAL A 47 -10.41 -6.49 -19.63
C VAL A 47 -10.59 -7.90 -19.06
N LYS A 48 -9.74 -8.30 -18.09
CA LYS A 48 -9.83 -9.58 -17.38
C LYS A 48 -11.00 -9.62 -16.41
N HIS A 49 -11.23 -8.54 -15.66
CA HIS A 49 -12.18 -8.43 -14.56
C HIS A 49 -13.04 -7.17 -14.71
N PRO A 50 -14.10 -7.16 -15.53
CA PRO A 50 -14.93 -5.98 -15.75
C PRO A 50 -15.61 -5.40 -14.49
N LEU A 51 -15.79 -6.23 -13.45
CA LEU A 51 -16.29 -5.79 -12.15
C LEU A 51 -15.28 -4.92 -11.37
N ALA A 52 -13.97 -5.12 -11.59
CA ALA A 52 -12.92 -4.32 -10.96
C ALA A 52 -13.06 -2.82 -11.30
N ALA A 53 -13.47 -2.50 -12.52
CA ALA A 53 -13.67 -1.11 -12.92
C ALA A 53 -14.75 -0.39 -12.09
N GLN A 54 -15.83 -1.08 -11.70
CA GLN A 54 -16.86 -0.50 -10.84
C GLN A 54 -16.33 -0.27 -9.42
N PHE A 55 -15.68 -1.28 -8.83
CA PHE A 55 -15.04 -1.17 -7.52
C PHE A 55 -14.04 -0.02 -7.45
N LEU A 56 -13.09 0.06 -8.40
CA LEU A 56 -12.07 1.11 -8.43
C LEU A 56 -12.67 2.52 -8.63
N MET A 57 -13.79 2.63 -9.38
CA MET A 57 -14.54 3.89 -9.48
C MET A 57 -15.23 4.29 -8.17
N GLU A 58 -15.77 3.34 -7.41
CA GLU A 58 -16.36 3.58 -6.09
C GLU A 58 -15.29 3.97 -5.05
N CYS A 59 -14.08 3.40 -5.14
CA CYS A 59 -12.88 3.83 -4.42
C CYS A 59 -12.33 5.21 -4.86
N GLY A 60 -12.98 5.90 -5.79
CA GLY A 60 -12.61 7.26 -6.21
C GLY A 60 -11.67 7.35 -7.41
N MET A 61 -11.18 6.24 -7.97
CA MET A 61 -10.42 6.22 -9.22
C MET A 61 -11.35 6.35 -10.45
N GLY A 62 -12.19 7.38 -10.47
CA GLY A 62 -13.08 7.70 -11.59
C GLY A 62 -12.36 7.94 -12.94
N CYS A 63 -11.04 8.16 -12.90
CA CYS A 63 -10.18 8.32 -14.07
C CYS A 63 -9.71 6.99 -14.69
N ILE A 64 -10.12 5.82 -14.18
CA ILE A 64 -9.60 4.50 -14.61
C ILE A 64 -9.73 4.23 -16.12
N TYR A 65 -10.71 4.85 -16.79
CA TYR A 65 -10.89 4.76 -18.25
C TYR A 65 -10.07 5.78 -19.08
N CYS A 66 -9.24 6.60 -18.44
CA CYS A 66 -8.36 7.57 -19.11
C CYS A 66 -7.27 6.83 -19.91
N PRO A 67 -6.98 7.21 -21.18
CA PRO A 67 -5.92 6.58 -21.96
C PRO A 67 -4.50 6.65 -21.36
N ALA A 68 -4.27 7.51 -20.36
CA ALA A 68 -3.05 7.47 -19.54
C ALA A 68 -3.11 6.28 -18.58
N SER A 69 -4.08 6.26 -17.67
CA SER A 69 -4.19 5.24 -16.62
C SER A 69 -4.44 3.83 -17.12
N GLN A 70 -5.01 3.65 -18.32
CA GLN A 70 -5.07 2.33 -18.97
C GLN A 70 -3.69 1.70 -19.28
N MET A 71 -2.60 2.48 -19.25
CA MET A 71 -1.22 2.02 -19.39
C MET A 71 -0.38 2.18 -18.12
N GLU A 72 -0.99 2.58 -17.00
CA GLU A 72 -0.36 2.64 -15.68
C GLU A 72 -0.56 1.29 -14.95
N THR A 73 0.34 0.95 -14.04
CA THR A 73 0.08 -0.13 -13.06
C THR A 73 -0.97 0.31 -12.05
N LEU A 74 -1.66 -0.64 -11.42
CA LEU A 74 -2.62 -0.35 -10.36
C LEU A 74 -1.96 0.43 -9.20
N ALA A 75 -0.71 0.13 -8.86
CA ALA A 75 0.07 0.87 -7.87
C ALA A 75 0.31 2.35 -8.26
N GLU A 76 0.70 2.61 -9.51
CA GLU A 76 0.90 3.98 -10.02
C GLU A 76 -0.41 4.78 -10.02
N ALA A 77 -1.52 4.17 -10.44
CA ALA A 77 -2.84 4.78 -10.42
C ALA A 77 -3.30 5.13 -8.98
N CYS A 78 -3.09 4.22 -8.02
CA CYS A 78 -3.38 4.48 -6.60
C CYS A 78 -2.50 5.62 -6.05
N ALA A 79 -1.20 5.63 -6.37
CA ALA A 79 -0.25 6.64 -5.91
C ALA A 79 -0.56 8.06 -6.41
N VAL A 80 -1.08 8.21 -7.64
CA VAL A 80 -1.55 9.51 -8.18
C VAL A 80 -2.73 10.06 -7.38
N HIS A 81 -3.56 9.18 -6.81
CA HIS A 81 -4.73 9.53 -6.00
C HIS A 81 -4.46 9.56 -4.49
N GLY A 82 -3.28 9.14 -4.03
CA GLY A 82 -2.93 9.07 -2.61
C GLY A 82 -3.62 7.93 -1.85
N ILE A 83 -3.96 6.85 -2.55
CA ILE A 83 -4.61 5.64 -2.02
C ILE A 83 -3.53 4.56 -1.82
N ASP A 84 -3.64 3.73 -0.77
CA ASP A 84 -2.75 2.58 -0.63
C ASP A 84 -3.12 1.48 -1.63
N SER A 85 -2.13 0.99 -2.38
CA SER A 85 -2.34 0.00 -3.42
C SER A 85 -2.56 -1.42 -2.90
N GLU A 86 -2.02 -1.75 -1.73
CA GLU A 86 -2.19 -3.07 -1.11
C GLU A 86 -3.63 -3.18 -0.54
N GLU A 87 -4.12 -2.16 0.17
CA GLU A 87 -5.51 -2.09 0.65
C GLU A 87 -6.52 -2.24 -0.51
N ILE A 88 -6.27 -1.58 -1.63
CA ILE A 88 -7.11 -1.67 -2.83
C ILE A 88 -7.05 -3.07 -3.46
N VAL A 89 -5.88 -3.71 -3.48
CA VAL A 89 -5.71 -5.05 -4.06
C VAL A 89 -6.36 -6.12 -3.20
N ASP A 90 -6.22 -6.06 -1.88
CA ASP A 90 -6.89 -7.00 -0.96
C ASP A 90 -8.42 -6.87 -1.07
N ALA A 91 -8.94 -5.65 -0.92
CA ALA A 91 -10.39 -5.40 -0.98
C ALA A 91 -10.99 -5.70 -2.38
N LEU A 92 -10.23 -5.49 -3.46
CA LEU A 92 -10.65 -5.88 -4.81
C LEU A 92 -10.63 -7.41 -5.01
N ASN A 93 -9.63 -8.11 -4.46
CA ASN A 93 -9.58 -9.58 -4.53
C ASN A 93 -10.78 -10.18 -3.78
N ASP A 94 -11.06 -9.73 -2.56
CA ASP A 94 -12.24 -10.15 -1.79
C ASP A 94 -13.55 -9.85 -2.55
N TYR A 95 -13.69 -8.64 -3.11
CA TYR A 95 -14.86 -8.27 -3.91
C TYR A 95 -15.07 -9.17 -5.14
N LEU A 96 -14.00 -9.53 -5.86
CA LEU A 96 -14.06 -10.43 -7.02
C LEU A 96 -14.36 -11.88 -6.62
N ILE A 97 -13.91 -12.33 -5.44
CA ILE A 97 -14.24 -13.64 -4.86
C ILE A 97 -15.72 -13.70 -4.47
N GLU A 98 -16.25 -12.70 -3.76
CA GLU A 98 -17.67 -12.63 -3.38
C GLU A 98 -18.60 -12.58 -4.58
N HIS A 99 -18.21 -11.84 -5.63
CA HIS A 99 -19.00 -11.70 -6.86
C HIS A 99 -18.73 -12.78 -7.91
N ASN A 100 -17.86 -13.76 -7.57
CA ASN A 100 -17.64 -15.02 -8.30
C ASN A 100 -17.36 -14.80 -9.80
N ALA A 101 -16.38 -13.95 -10.09
CA ALA A 101 -15.99 -13.46 -11.42
C ALA A 101 -15.51 -14.55 -12.41
#